data_AF-A0AAV3QVT6-F1
#
_entry.id   AF-A0AAV3QVT6-F1
#
_cell.length_a   1.000
_cell.length_b   1.000
_cell.length_c   1.000
_cell.angle_alpha   90.00
_cell.angle_beta   90.00
_cell.angle_gamma   90.00
#
_symmetry.space_group_name_H-M   'P 1'
#
loop_
_entity.id
_entity.type
_entity.pdbx_description
1 polymer ?
#
loop_
_entity_poly.entity_id
_entity_poly.type
_entity_poly.pdbx_seq_one_letter_code
_entity_poly.pdbx_strand_id
1 'polypeptide(L)'
;MADYRPISLCNVIYKIASNVLVNRVKPFMNSLVSPSQNGFIHGIQDNVIMAQELTDTIRISKCKKTGLTAIKIDISKTFDRVK
;
A
#
# COMPACT_ATOMS: atom_id res chain seq x y z
N MET A 1 21.54 -8.24 13.56
CA MET A 1 20.53 -8.16 14.66
C MET A 1 19.51 -7.03 14.47
N ALA A 2 19.78 -6.01 13.63
CA ALA A 2 18.87 -4.88 13.38
C ALA A 2 17.80 -5.16 12.28
N ASP A 3 17.93 -6.25 11.53
CA ASP A 3 17.10 -6.55 10.34
C ASP A 3 15.95 -7.53 10.59
N TYR A 4 15.76 -7.97 11.84
CA TYR A 4 14.63 -8.85 12.19
C TYR A 4 13.36 -8.03 12.39
N ARG A 5 12.28 -8.44 11.71
CA ARG A 5 10.94 -7.91 11.95
C ARG A 5 10.23 -8.81 12.97
N PRO A 6 9.96 -8.34 14.20
CA PRO A 6 9.22 -9.13 15.17
C PRO A 6 7.79 -9.36 14.68
N ILE A 7 7.28 -10.58 14.85
CA ILE A 7 5.89 -10.94 14.54
C ILE A 7 5.14 -11.01 15.87
N SER A 8 4.08 -10.21 16.00
CA SER A 8 3.19 -10.27 17.17
C SER A 8 2.18 -11.40 17.00
N LEU A 9 2.25 -12.40 17.88
CA LEU A 9 1.28 -13.49 17.96
C LEU A 9 0.17 -13.09 18.93
N CYS A 10 -1.03 -12.82 18.41
CA CYS A 10 -2.19 -12.45 19.21
C CYS A 10 -3.00 -13.69 19.62
N ASN A 11 -3.73 -13.61 20.74
CA ASN A 11 -4.68 -14.65 21.14
C ASN A 11 -5.76 -14.86 20.06
N VAL A 12 -6.23 -16.10 19.89
CA VAL A 12 -7.28 -16.49 18.94
C VAL A 12 -8.56 -15.67 19.13
N ILE A 13 -8.98 -15.45 20.38
CA ILE A 13 -10.18 -14.63 20.69
C ILE A 13 -10.01 -13.20 20.16
N TYR A 14 -8.84 -12.60 20.39
CA TYR A 14 -8.52 -11.27 19.87
C TYR A 14 -8.53 -11.25 18.34
N LYS A 15 -7.96 -12.28 17.70
CA LYS A 15 -7.96 -12.40 16.24
C LYS A 15 -9.37 -12.51 15.67
N ILE A 16 -10.27 -13.23 16.33
CA ILE A 16 -11.68 -13.33 15.92
C ILE A 16 -12.36 -11.96 16.02
N ALA A 17 -12.23 -11.26 17.14
CA ALA A 17 -12.81 -9.93 17.33
C ALA A 17 -12.28 -8.93 16.27
N SER A 18 -10.98 -8.93 16.02
CA SER A 18 -10.35 -8.12 14.98
C SER A 18 -10.90 -8.44 13.58
N ASN A 19 -11.12 -9.71 13.24
CA ASN A 19 -11.68 -10.12 11.96
C ASN A 19 -13.11 -9.62 11.76
N VAL A 20 -13.93 -9.65 12.82
CA VAL A 20 -15.30 -9.12 12.78
C VAL A 20 -15.28 -7.62 12.48
N LEU A 21 -14.38 -6.86 13.11
CA LEU A 21 -14.22 -5.43 12.84
C LEU A 21 -13.79 -5.16 11.40
N VAL A 22 -12.79 -5.90 10.89
CA VAL A 22 -12.34 -5.76 9.50
C VAL A 22 -13.48 -6.02 8.52
N ASN A 23 -14.27 -7.07 8.72
CA ASN A 23 -15.39 -7.39 7.85
C ASN A 23 -16.49 -6.31 7.86
N ARG A 24 -16.67 -5.60 8.96
CA ARG A 24 -17.61 -4.46 9.05
C ARG A 24 -17.09 -3.22 8.36
N VAL A 25 -15.78 -2.96 8.40
CA VAL A 25 -15.16 -1.78 7.79
C VAL A 25 -14.94 -1.96 6.28
N LYS A 26 -14.68 -3.19 5.83
CA LYS A 26 -14.37 -3.52 4.42
C LYS A 26 -15.30 -2.88 3.37
N PRO A 27 -16.65 -2.83 3.55
CA PRO A 27 -17.54 -2.20 2.57
C PRO A 27 -17.34 -0.68 2.41
N PHE A 28 -16.84 0.00 3.45
CA PHE A 28 -16.61 1.45 3.46
C PHE A 28 -15.19 1.82 3.00
N MET A 29 -14.30 0.84 2.84
CA MET A 29 -12.91 1.11 2.42
C MET A 29 -12.83 1.82 1.06
N ASN A 30 -13.75 1.52 0.14
CA ASN A 30 -13.77 2.13 -1.19
C ASN A 30 -14.08 3.64 -1.16
N SER A 31 -14.75 4.15 -0.12
CA SER A 31 -15.01 5.58 0.04
C SER A 31 -13.98 6.29 0.92
N LEU A 32 -13.27 5.54 1.78
CA LEU A 32 -12.25 6.08 2.69
C LEU A 32 -10.87 6.21 2.04
N VAL A 33 -10.60 5.42 1.01
CA VAL A 33 -9.28 5.27 0.42
C VAL A 33 -9.26 5.83 -1.00
N SER A 34 -8.15 6.49 -1.36
CA SER A 34 -7.94 7.02 -2.71
C SER A 34 -8.02 5.90 -3.74
N PRO A 35 -8.63 6.13 -4.93
CA PRO A 35 -8.62 5.17 -6.03
C PRO A 35 -7.22 4.70 -6.47
N SER A 36 -6.18 5.47 -6.14
CA SER A 36 -4.78 5.15 -6.46
C SER A 36 -4.08 4.30 -5.38
N GLN A 37 -4.74 3.98 -4.27
CA GLN A 37 -4.16 3.22 -3.16
C GLN A 37 -4.59 1.75 -3.24
N ASN A 38 -3.79 0.96 -3.97
CA ASN A 38 -4.03 -0.46 -4.18
C ASN A 38 -3.35 -1.39 -3.16
N GLY A 39 -2.67 -0.85 -2.15
CA GLY A 39 -2.08 -1.63 -1.05
C GLY A 39 -3.15 -2.02 -0.02
N PHE A 40 -3.25 -3.31 0.31
CA PHE A 40 -4.16 -3.88 1.33
C PHE A 40 -5.67 -3.85 0.98
N ILE A 41 -6.03 -3.50 -0.26
CA ILE A 41 -7.38 -3.59 -0.83
C ILE A 41 -7.37 -4.65 -1.94
N HIS A 42 -8.55 -5.16 -2.35
CA HIS A 42 -8.62 -6.12 -3.46
C HIS A 42 -8.13 -5.42 -4.74
N GLY A 43 -7.25 -6.07 -5.53
CA GLY A 43 -6.72 -5.49 -6.78
C GLY A 43 -5.22 -5.18 -6.79
N ILE A 44 -4.36 -6.02 -6.19
CA ILE A 44 -2.89 -5.79 -6.19
C ILE A 44 -2.32 -5.70 -7.62
N GLN A 45 -2.95 -6.39 -8.59
CA GLN A 45 -2.50 -6.40 -9.99
C GLN A 45 -2.55 -5.02 -10.64
N ASP A 46 -3.54 -4.18 -10.31
CA ASP A 46 -3.68 -2.86 -10.94
C ASP A 46 -2.56 -1.90 -10.52
N ASN A 47 -1.93 -2.13 -9.36
CA ASN A 47 -0.76 -1.36 -8.92
C ASN A 47 0.46 -1.60 -9.81
N VAL A 48 0.64 -2.85 -10.27
CA VAL A 48 1.76 -3.21 -11.16
C VAL A 48 1.57 -2.54 -12.52
N ILE A 49 0.35 -2.55 -13.04
CA ILE A 49 -0.02 -1.87 -14.29
C ILE A 49 0.20 -0.37 -14.15
N MET A 50 -0.29 0.25 -13.08
CA MET A 50 -0.09 1.68 -12.82
C MET A 50 1.39 2.06 -12.73
N ALA A 51 2.23 1.26 -12.06
CA ALA A 51 3.66 1.50 -11.98
C ALA A 51 4.37 1.37 -13.34
N GLN A 52 3.92 0.44 -14.17
CA GLN A 52 4.43 0.29 -15.54
C GLN A 52 4.07 1.51 -16.40
N GLU A 53 2.81 1.96 -16.38
CA GLU A 53 2.35 3.16 -17.09
C GLU A 53 3.11 4.43 -16.66
N LEU A 54 3.37 4.57 -15.36
CA LEU A 54 4.20 5.66 -14.81
C LEU A 54 5.62 5.63 -15.38
N THR A 55 6.22 4.45 -15.46
CA THR A 55 7.58 4.26 -15.99
C THR A 55 7.64 4.58 -17.48
N ASP A 56 6.64 4.12 -18.24
CA ASP A 56 6.52 4.38 -19.67
C ASP A 56 6.27 5.88 -19.96
N THR A 57 5.43 6.53 -19.16
CA THR A 57 5.16 7.97 -19.26
C THR A 57 6.44 8.78 -19.00
N ILE A 58 7.20 8.42 -17.98
CA ILE A 58 8.50 9.07 -17.69
C ILE A 58 9.47 8.85 -18.85
N ARG A 59 9.52 7.65 -19.42
CA ARG A 59 10.38 7.34 -20.58
C ARG A 59 10.03 8.18 -21.80
N ILE A 60 8.74 8.29 -22.15
CA ILE A 60 8.27 9.11 -23.27
C ILE A 60 8.52 10.60 -23.00
N SER A 61 8.33 11.03 -21.75
CA SER A 61 8.55 12.42 -21.34
C SER A 61 10.02 12.82 -21.35
N LYS A 62 10.98 11.90 -21.25
CA LYS A 62 12.41 12.19 -21.48
C LYS A 62 12.71 12.53 -22.95
N CYS A 63 11.92 12.00 -23.89
CA CYS A 63 12.05 12.29 -25.31
C CYS A 63 11.42 13.64 -25.70
N LYS A 64 10.40 14.10 -24.96
CA LYS A 64 9.83 15.45 -25.05
C LYS A 64 10.62 16.34 -24.07
N LYS A 65 10.81 17.64 -24.28
CA LYS A 65 11.63 18.48 -23.36
C LYS A 65 10.96 18.76 -21.98
N THR A 66 10.07 17.89 -21.52
CA THR A 66 9.29 17.97 -20.28
C THR A 66 9.79 16.90 -19.32
N GLY A 67 10.69 17.25 -18.40
CA GLY A 67 11.24 16.28 -17.44
C GLY A 67 10.21 15.85 -16.39
N LEU A 68 9.64 14.64 -16.52
CA LEU A 68 8.97 13.98 -15.40
C LEU A 68 9.96 13.13 -14.60
N THR A 69 9.78 13.12 -13.28
CA THR A 69 10.59 12.33 -12.34
C THR A 69 9.67 11.55 -11.41
N ALA A 70 9.96 10.27 -11.20
CA ALA A 70 9.30 9.46 -10.17
C ALA A 70 10.03 9.60 -8.83
N ILE A 71 9.26 9.71 -7.76
CA ILE A 71 9.77 9.69 -6.39
C ILE A 71 9.18 8.47 -5.69
N LYS A 72 10.03 7.54 -5.26
CA LYS A 72 9.64 6.40 -4.44
C LYS A 72 9.87 6.76 -2.98
N ILE A 73 8.79 6.75 -2.19
CA ILE A 73 8.83 6.99 -0.75
C ILE A 73 8.54 5.66 -0.06
N ASP A 74 9.42 5.25 0.87
CA ASP A 74 9.24 4.06 1.69
C ASP A 74 9.30 4.44 3.18
N ILE A 75 8.39 3.88 3.97
CA ILE A 75 8.27 4.19 5.40
C ILE A 75 8.93 3.06 6.19
N SER A 76 10.01 3.37 6.90
CA SER A 76 10.67 2.39 7.76
C SER A 76 9.78 2.02 8.96
N LYS A 77 9.59 0.71 9.17
CA LYS A 77 8.84 0.13 10.31
C LYS A 77 7.44 0.75 10.47
N THR A 78 6.64 0.77 9.40
CA THR A 78 5.30 1.39 9.34
C THR A 78 4.41 1.09 10.55
N PHE A 79 4.34 -0.17 10.98
CA PHE A 79 3.46 -0.59 12.08
C PHE A 79 4.03 -0.33 13.47
N ASP A 80 5.36 -0.23 13.62
CA ASP A 80 5.99 0.05 14.92
C ASP A 80 6.00 1.56 15.23
N ARG A 81 5.77 2.40 14.21
CA ARG A 81 5.76 3.86 14.32
C ARG A 81 4.38 4.48 14.59
N VAL A 82 3.31 3.70 14.50
CA VAL A 82 1.97 4.16 14.85
C VAL A 82 1.89 4.23 16.39
N LYS A 83 1.75 5.44 16.93
CA LYS A 83 1.50 5.69 18.35
C LYS A 83 0.02 5.96 18.59
#